data_AF-A0A352DW08-F1
#
_entry.id   AF-A0A352DW08-F1
#
_cell.length_a   1.000
_cell.length_b   1.000
_cell.length_c   1.000
_cell.angle_alpha   90.00
_cell.angle_beta   90.00
_cell.angle_gamma   90.00
#
_symmetry.space_group_name_H-M   'P 1'
#
loop_
_entity.id
_entity.type
_entity.pdbx_description
1 polymer ?
#
loop_
_entity_poly.entity_id
_entity_poly.type
_entity_poly.pdbx_seq_one_letter_code
_entity_poly.pdbx_strand_id
1 'polypeptide(L)'
;MRGVAVGATAVILVIACLGAVAWYAGWFRRPEDPRVVAIGDLMRDLLEKERRRTGPATFMTAIERVSGIVTVGMKVNELPQDLRPRVMPLAMGVMMDHLDDRMNAYFALRTSEDRTRFIDGELAQMDFLKRAFEAQGKGGGGPDGRPGGDKGPRGPDGGPSSGSGQTREQRFTKWVLDRTTPEKRARLSEYIGAFERRIAQTGRKPL
;
A
#
# COMPACT_ATOMS: atom_id res chain seq x y z
N MET A 1 -27.97 -54.46 -15.48
CA MET A 1 -27.62 -53.07 -15.87
C MET A 1 -27.63 -52.12 -14.66
N ARG A 2 -26.78 -52.36 -13.64
CA ARG A 2 -26.70 -51.51 -12.42
C ARG A 2 -25.30 -50.98 -12.09
N GLY A 3 -24.25 -51.53 -12.71
CA GLY A 3 -22.86 -51.12 -12.45
C GLY A 3 -22.40 -49.85 -13.17
N VAL A 4 -23.00 -49.51 -14.32
CA VAL A 4 -22.59 -48.34 -15.12
C VAL A 4 -23.02 -47.02 -14.46
N ALA A 5 -24.18 -47.02 -13.77
CA ALA A 5 -24.71 -45.82 -13.12
C ALA A 5 -23.89 -45.39 -11.89
N VAL A 6 -23.37 -46.35 -11.11
CA VAL A 6 -22.56 -46.10 -9.90
C VAL A 6 -21.14 -45.63 -10.25
N GLY A 7 -20.56 -46.18 -11.32
CA GLY A 7 -19.25 -45.72 -11.83
C GLY A 7 -19.31 -44.29 -12.38
N ALA A 8 -20.37 -43.93 -13.09
CA ALA A 8 -20.55 -42.58 -13.62
C ALA A 8 -20.74 -41.52 -12.52
N THR A 9 -21.47 -41.84 -11.44
CA THR A 9 -21.66 -40.91 -10.31
C THR A 9 -20.38 -40.69 -9.51
N ALA A 10 -19.56 -41.73 -9.31
CA ALA A 10 -18.27 -41.60 -8.63
C ALA A 10 -17.29 -40.72 -9.42
N VAL A 11 -17.25 -40.84 -10.76
CA VAL A 11 -16.39 -40.02 -11.62
C VAL A 11 -16.83 -38.55 -11.60
N ILE A 12 -18.14 -38.27 -11.63
CA ILE A 12 -18.66 -36.89 -11.55
C ILE A 12 -18.33 -36.24 -10.20
N LEU A 13 -18.43 -36.97 -9.09
CA LEU A 13 -18.06 -36.46 -7.76
C LEU A 13 -16.57 -36.14 -7.65
N VAL A 14 -15.70 -36.98 -8.22
CA VAL A 14 -14.25 -36.72 -8.24
C VAL A 14 -13.93 -35.48 -9.09
N ILE A 15 -14.56 -35.32 -10.25
CA ILE A 15 -14.38 -34.13 -11.10
C ILE A 15 -14.91 -32.87 -10.40
N ALA A 16 -16.03 -32.95 -9.68
CA ALA A 16 -16.56 -31.84 -8.90
C ALA A 16 -15.66 -31.44 -7.73
N CYS A 17 -15.08 -32.41 -7.01
CA CYS A 17 -14.11 -32.15 -5.95
C CYS A 17 -12.81 -31.55 -6.50
N LEU A 18 -12.29 -32.06 -7.62
CA LEU A 18 -11.11 -31.50 -8.28
C LEU A 18 -11.38 -30.09 -8.85
N GLY A 19 -12.58 -29.86 -9.39
CA GLY A 19 -13.03 -28.54 -9.83
C GLY A 19 -13.14 -27.55 -8.67
N ALA A 20 -13.67 -27.98 -7.51
CA ALA A 20 -13.75 -27.16 -6.30
C ALA A 20 -12.37 -26.87 -5.70
N VAL A 21 -11.46 -27.84 -5.71
CA VAL A 21 -10.06 -27.64 -5.30
C VAL A 21 -9.33 -26.72 -6.26
N ALA A 22 -9.54 -26.84 -7.57
CA ALA A 22 -8.99 -25.92 -8.57
C ALA A 22 -9.59 -24.50 -8.43
N TRP A 23 -10.86 -24.39 -8.03
CA TRP A 23 -11.52 -23.11 -7.73
C TRP A 23 -10.96 -22.46 -6.46
N TYR A 24 -10.74 -23.25 -5.39
CA TYR A 24 -10.12 -22.79 -4.14
C TYR A 24 -8.62 -22.50 -4.29
N ALA A 25 -7.91 -23.26 -5.13
CA ALA A 25 -6.50 -23.05 -5.47
C ALA A 25 -6.30 -21.87 -6.45
N GLY A 26 -7.37 -21.19 -6.86
CA GLY A 26 -7.30 -19.98 -7.68
C GLY A 26 -7.01 -20.22 -9.16
N TRP A 27 -7.13 -21.45 -9.67
CA TRP A 27 -6.89 -21.79 -11.09
C TRP A 27 -7.86 -21.07 -12.04
N PHE A 28 -9.03 -20.63 -11.53
CA PHE A 28 -10.03 -19.82 -12.25
C PHE A 28 -9.95 -18.32 -11.94
N ARG A 29 -8.98 -17.85 -11.15
CA ARG A 29 -8.74 -16.40 -11.05
C ARG A 29 -8.19 -15.94 -12.39
N ARG A 30 -8.96 -15.10 -13.09
CA ARG A 30 -8.49 -14.43 -14.32
C ARG A 30 -7.06 -13.92 -14.07
N PRO A 31 -6.09 -14.22 -14.95
CA PRO A 31 -4.74 -13.72 -14.79
C PRO A 31 -4.84 -12.20 -14.66
N GLU A 32 -4.30 -11.70 -13.56
CA GLU A 32 -4.16 -10.28 -13.34
C GLU A 32 -3.29 -9.73 -14.48
N ASP A 33 -3.69 -8.59 -15.06
CA ASP A 33 -3.03 -8.08 -16.26
C ASP A 33 -1.52 -7.97 -15.99
N PRO A 34 -0.65 -8.54 -16.85
CA PRO A 34 0.79 -8.59 -16.60
C PRO A 34 1.39 -7.20 -16.38
N ARG A 35 0.78 -6.14 -16.93
CA ARG A 35 1.21 -4.75 -16.72
C ARG A 35 0.94 -4.29 -15.29
N VAL A 36 -0.17 -4.69 -14.68
CA VAL A 36 -0.50 -4.37 -13.28
C VAL A 36 0.44 -5.13 -12.33
N VAL A 37 0.69 -6.41 -12.62
CA VAL A 37 1.62 -7.24 -11.85
C VAL A 37 3.04 -6.67 -11.89
N ALA A 38 3.52 -6.25 -13.07
CA ALA A 38 4.86 -5.66 -13.22
C ALA A 38 5.07 -4.38 -12.40
N ILE A 39 4.01 -3.58 -12.18
CA ILE A 39 4.09 -2.40 -11.32
C ILE A 39 4.16 -2.83 -9.85
N GLY A 40 3.41 -3.86 -9.44
CA GLY A 40 3.54 -4.43 -8.09
C GLY A 40 4.94 -4.99 -7.83
N ASP A 41 5.52 -5.68 -8.80
CA ASP A 41 6.90 -6.19 -8.71
C ASP A 41 7.92 -5.06 -8.62
N LEU A 42 7.74 -3.98 -9.39
CA LEU A 42 8.59 -2.79 -9.27
C LEU A 42 8.50 -2.17 -7.88
N MET A 43 7.31 -2.04 -7.30
CA MET A 43 7.14 -1.53 -5.94
C MET A 43 7.82 -2.43 -4.91
N ARG A 44 7.67 -3.75 -5.02
CA ARG A 44 8.34 -4.73 -4.15
C ARG A 44 9.86 -4.64 -4.26
N ASP A 45 10.39 -4.54 -5.47
CA ASP A 45 11.84 -4.41 -5.71
C ASP A 45 12.40 -3.10 -5.11
N LEU A 46 11.68 -1.99 -5.22
CA LEU A 46 12.07 -0.72 -4.59
C LEU A 46 12.13 -0.84 -3.06
N LEU A 47 11.15 -1.49 -2.44
CA LEU A 47 11.13 -1.72 -0.99
C LEU A 47 12.19 -2.72 -0.54
N GLU A 48 12.44 -3.77 -1.32
CA GLU A 48 13.48 -4.75 -1.04
C GLU A 48 14.88 -4.11 -1.13
N LYS A 49 15.11 -3.22 -2.11
CA LYS A 49 16.33 -2.41 -2.21
C LYS A 49 16.52 -1.52 -1.00
N GLU A 50 15.45 -0.95 -0.47
CA GLU A 50 15.49 -0.18 0.78
C GLU A 50 15.83 -1.09 1.97
N ARG A 51 15.20 -2.27 2.08
CA ARG A 51 15.48 -3.22 3.16
C ARG A 51 16.93 -3.70 3.16
N ARG A 52 17.50 -3.95 1.99
CA ARG A 52 18.90 -4.40 1.83
C ARG A 52 19.91 -3.28 1.98
N ARG A 53 19.47 -2.01 2.03
CA ARG A 53 20.38 -0.88 2.13
C ARG A 53 21.03 -0.85 3.52
N THR A 54 22.29 -1.24 3.57
CA THR A 54 23.15 -1.05 4.73
C THR A 54 23.81 0.33 4.63
N GLY A 55 23.22 1.34 5.28
CA GLY A 55 23.77 2.69 5.35
C GLY A 55 22.83 3.67 6.05
N PRO A 56 23.35 4.79 6.59
CA PRO A 56 22.51 5.80 7.22
C PRO A 56 21.55 6.40 6.18
N ALA A 57 20.34 6.72 6.61
CA ALA A 57 19.40 7.47 5.78
C ALA A 57 19.99 8.86 5.47
N THR A 58 20.11 9.19 4.19
CA THR A 58 20.59 10.52 3.75
C THR A 58 19.63 11.15 2.76
N PHE A 59 19.77 12.46 2.58
CA PHE A 59 19.00 13.19 1.58
C PHE A 59 19.16 12.62 0.16
N MET A 60 20.36 12.17 -0.22
CA MET A 60 20.59 11.55 -1.53
C MET A 60 19.80 10.23 -1.67
N THR A 61 19.80 9.39 -0.63
CA THR A 61 19.00 8.16 -0.62
C THR A 61 17.50 8.43 -0.73
N ALA A 62 17.05 9.56 -0.18
CA ALA A 62 15.67 9.98 -0.30
C ALA A 62 15.33 10.45 -1.72
N ILE A 63 16.22 11.18 -2.41
CA ILE A 63 16.03 11.55 -3.83
C ILE A 63 15.88 10.30 -4.70
N GLU A 64 16.73 9.29 -4.52
CA GLU A 64 16.62 8.02 -5.23
C GLU A 64 15.25 7.35 -4.98
N ARG A 65 14.77 7.38 -3.74
CA ARG A 65 13.46 6.83 -3.36
C ARG A 65 12.33 7.58 -4.05
N VAL A 66 12.35 8.91 -4.07
CA VAL A 66 11.35 9.73 -4.78
C VAL A 66 11.39 9.46 -6.28
N SER A 67 12.58 9.34 -6.88
CA SER A 67 12.74 8.97 -8.30
C SER A 67 12.09 7.61 -8.62
N GLY A 68 12.27 6.62 -7.74
CA GLY A 68 11.59 5.33 -7.83
C GLY A 68 10.06 5.47 -7.77
N ILE A 69 9.54 6.26 -6.83
CA ILE A 69 8.10 6.51 -6.69
C ILE A 69 7.53 7.21 -7.92
N VAL A 70 8.23 8.22 -8.47
CA VAL A 70 7.82 8.91 -9.69
C VAL A 70 7.82 7.97 -10.88
N THR A 71 8.82 7.09 -10.99
CA THR A 71 8.87 6.05 -12.02
C THR A 71 7.66 5.11 -11.93
N VAL A 72 7.28 4.68 -10.72
CA VAL A 72 6.05 3.90 -10.51
C VAL A 72 4.83 4.69 -10.98
N GLY A 73 4.72 5.97 -10.59
CA GLY A 73 3.63 6.86 -11.00
C GLY A 73 3.50 7.01 -12.53
N MET A 74 4.63 7.17 -13.24
CA MET A 74 4.67 7.22 -14.69
C MET A 74 4.14 5.92 -15.30
N LYS A 75 4.62 4.76 -14.84
CA LYS A 75 4.14 3.45 -15.33
C LYS A 75 2.65 3.22 -15.06
N VAL A 76 2.13 3.72 -13.94
CA VAL A 76 0.68 3.68 -13.66
C VAL A 76 -0.08 4.57 -14.65
N ASN A 77 0.44 5.75 -14.98
CA ASN A 77 -0.20 6.64 -15.95
C ASN A 77 -0.14 6.09 -17.38
N GLU A 78 0.87 5.30 -17.73
CA GLU A 78 0.95 4.60 -19.02
C GLU A 78 -0.10 3.47 -19.14
N LEU A 79 -0.66 3.00 -18.03
CA LEU A 79 -1.73 2.00 -18.10
C LEU A 79 -3.01 2.59 -18.71
N PRO A 80 -3.76 1.77 -19.48
CA PRO A 80 -5.15 2.01 -19.83
C PRO A 80 -6.00 2.42 -18.61
N GLN A 81 -6.96 3.33 -18.80
CA GLN A 81 -7.75 3.91 -17.70
C GLN A 81 -8.53 2.86 -16.88
N ASP A 82 -8.92 1.74 -17.48
CA ASP A 82 -9.60 0.61 -16.85
C ASP A 82 -8.68 -0.24 -15.96
N LEU A 83 -7.36 -0.19 -16.18
CA LEU A 83 -6.35 -0.93 -15.42
C LEU A 83 -5.75 -0.12 -14.27
N ARG A 84 -5.71 1.21 -14.36
CA ARG A 84 -5.19 2.08 -13.28
C ARG A 84 -5.82 1.82 -11.91
N PRO A 85 -7.15 1.63 -11.78
CA PRO A 85 -7.78 1.36 -10.50
C PRO A 85 -7.34 0.03 -9.88
N ARG A 86 -6.81 -0.91 -10.68
CA ARG A 86 -6.32 -2.21 -10.19
C ARG A 86 -4.95 -2.12 -9.52
N VAL A 87 -4.18 -1.07 -9.77
CA VAL A 87 -2.88 -0.88 -9.14
C VAL A 87 -3.03 -0.51 -7.66
N MET A 88 -4.04 0.28 -7.30
CA MET A 88 -4.16 0.79 -5.93
C MET A 88 -4.34 -0.33 -4.88
N PRO A 89 -5.20 -1.35 -5.07
CA PRO A 89 -5.27 -2.49 -4.16
C PRO A 89 -3.95 -3.26 -4.04
N LEU A 90 -3.23 -3.44 -5.15
CA LEU A 90 -1.93 -4.11 -5.18
C LEU A 90 -0.86 -3.32 -4.40
N ALA A 91 -0.78 -2.01 -4.67
CA ALA A 91 0.09 -1.09 -3.96
C ALA A 91 -0.19 -1.08 -2.46
N MET A 92 -1.48 -1.09 -2.07
CA MET A 92 -1.85 -1.17 -0.65
C MET A 92 -1.41 -2.48 0.00
N GLY A 93 -1.52 -3.61 -0.70
CA GLY A 93 -1.00 -4.89 -0.20
C GLY A 93 0.50 -4.81 0.08
N VAL A 94 1.27 -4.36 -0.92
CA VAL A 94 2.74 -4.22 -0.81
C VAL A 94 3.16 -3.27 0.33
N MET A 95 2.47 -2.13 0.48
CA MET A 95 2.75 -1.20 1.59
C MET A 95 2.42 -1.81 2.96
N MET A 96 1.37 -2.62 3.03
CA MET A 96 0.93 -3.24 4.28
C MET A 96 1.84 -4.38 4.71
N ASP A 97 2.37 -5.15 3.75
CA ASP A 97 3.40 -6.14 4.01
C ASP A 97 4.66 -5.45 4.56
N HIS A 98 5.06 -4.33 3.94
CA HIS A 98 6.19 -3.54 4.43
C HIS A 98 5.93 -2.96 5.84
N LEU A 99 4.73 -2.44 6.10
CA LEU A 99 4.35 -1.96 7.43
C LEU A 99 4.40 -3.09 8.47
N ASP A 100 3.97 -4.29 8.11
CA ASP A 100 4.03 -5.46 9.00
C ASP A 100 5.47 -5.83 9.33
N ASP A 101 6.37 -5.81 8.34
CA ASP A 101 7.81 -6.02 8.55
C ASP A 101 8.40 -4.98 9.50
N ARG A 102 8.08 -3.69 9.32
CA ARG A 102 8.55 -2.60 10.20
C ARG A 102 8.01 -2.74 11.61
N MET A 103 6.73 -3.07 11.74
CA MET A 103 6.08 -3.30 13.03
C MET A 103 6.71 -4.51 13.74
N ASN A 104 6.95 -5.62 13.02
CA ASN A 104 7.64 -6.79 13.57
C ASN A 104 9.06 -6.45 14.01
N ALA A 105 9.80 -5.66 13.24
CA ALA A 105 11.12 -5.16 13.64
C ALA A 105 11.03 -4.31 14.92
N TYR A 106 10.08 -3.38 15.01
CA TYR A 106 9.87 -2.54 16.19
C TYR A 106 9.59 -3.37 17.45
N PHE A 107 8.66 -4.34 17.36
CA PHE A 107 8.29 -5.18 18.51
C PHE A 107 9.34 -6.22 18.88
N ALA A 108 10.23 -6.59 17.94
CA ALA A 108 11.39 -7.44 18.23
C ALA A 108 12.46 -6.72 19.07
N LEU A 109 12.45 -5.38 19.10
CA LEU A 109 13.37 -4.60 19.95
C LEU A 109 13.02 -4.80 21.43
N ARG A 110 14.05 -5.11 22.22
CA ARG A 110 13.91 -5.50 23.62
C ARG A 110 13.92 -4.32 24.59
N THR A 111 14.58 -3.22 24.24
CA THR A 111 14.72 -2.05 25.12
C THR A 111 13.86 -0.89 24.63
N SER A 112 13.40 -0.06 25.58
CA SER A 112 12.67 1.17 25.24
C SER A 112 13.55 2.19 24.51
N GLU A 113 14.86 2.16 24.75
CA GLU A 113 15.81 3.06 24.09
C GLU A 113 15.98 2.69 22.61
N ASP A 114 16.15 1.41 22.30
CA ASP A 114 16.29 0.95 20.91
C ASP A 114 15.00 1.20 20.12
N ARG A 115 13.83 1.03 20.76
CA ARG A 115 12.54 1.41 20.17
C ARG A 115 12.48 2.90 19.85
N THR A 116 12.95 3.76 20.76
CA THR A 116 13.01 5.21 20.51
C THR A 116 13.95 5.54 19.35
N ARG A 117 15.16 4.97 19.33
CA ARG A 117 16.13 5.16 18.24
C ARG A 117 15.59 4.68 16.90
N PHE A 118 14.85 3.57 16.89
CA PHE A 118 14.20 3.06 15.69
C PHE A 118 13.20 4.08 15.13
N ILE A 119 12.29 4.59 15.98
CA ILE A 119 11.30 5.61 15.58
C ILE A 119 12.00 6.91 15.13
N ASP A 120 13.07 7.32 15.82
CA ASP A 120 13.86 8.51 15.43
C ASP A 120 14.48 8.35 14.04
N GLY A 121 15.04 7.18 13.75
CA GLY A 121 15.57 6.86 12.43
C GLY A 121 14.49 6.85 11.34
N GLU A 122 13.28 6.41 11.66
CA GLU A 122 12.13 6.47 10.74
C GLU A 122 11.68 7.91 10.51
N LEU A 123 11.52 8.70 11.56
CA LEU A 123 11.16 10.12 11.44
C LEU A 123 12.20 10.90 10.62
N ALA A 124 13.50 10.63 10.80
CA ALA A 124 14.54 11.23 9.99
C ALA A 124 14.43 10.84 8.51
N GLN A 125 14.15 9.57 8.21
CA GLN A 125 13.89 9.11 6.84
C GLN A 125 12.69 9.83 6.22
N MET A 126 11.60 9.99 6.98
CA MET A 126 10.42 10.71 6.52
C MET A 126 10.72 12.18 6.23
N ASP A 127 11.54 12.85 7.05
CA ASP A 127 11.97 14.22 6.78
C ASP A 127 12.80 14.32 5.49
N PHE A 128 13.76 13.41 5.29
CA PHE A 128 14.54 13.40 4.06
C PHE A 128 13.66 13.15 2.84
N LEU A 129 12.71 12.21 2.95
CA LEU A 129 11.77 11.90 1.89
C LEU A 129 10.87 13.11 1.57
N LYS A 130 10.31 13.75 2.59
CA LYS A 130 9.52 14.97 2.45
C LYS A 130 10.32 16.07 1.74
N ARG A 131 11.54 16.33 2.20
CA ARG A 131 12.42 17.32 1.57
C ARG A 131 12.79 16.95 0.14
N ALA A 132 12.99 15.66 -0.15
CA ALA A 132 13.29 15.19 -1.49
C ALA A 132 12.08 15.36 -2.43
N PHE A 133 10.87 15.09 -1.93
CA PHE A 133 9.63 15.40 -2.65
C PHE A 133 9.47 16.90 -2.89
N GLU A 134 9.74 17.74 -1.89
CA GLU A 134 9.72 19.21 -2.03
C GLU A 134 10.76 19.69 -3.06
N ALA A 135 11.97 19.12 -3.05
CA ALA A 135 13.04 19.46 -3.98
C ALA A 135 12.73 19.02 -5.43
N GLN A 136 12.11 17.86 -5.60
CA GLN A 136 11.59 17.39 -6.89
C GLN A 136 10.30 18.14 -7.30
N GLY A 137 9.68 18.83 -6.34
CA GLY A 137 8.32 19.33 -6.36
C GLY A 137 8.14 20.85 -6.42
N LYS A 138 9.10 21.63 -6.95
CA LYS A 138 8.79 22.92 -7.59
C LYS A 138 7.88 22.76 -8.86
N GLY A 139 7.04 21.73 -8.90
CA GLY A 139 6.09 21.41 -9.97
C GLY A 139 5.20 20.18 -9.73
N GLY A 140 5.05 19.66 -8.50
CA GLY A 140 4.30 18.42 -8.28
C GLY A 140 3.61 18.37 -6.95
N GLY A 141 2.33 18.74 -6.93
CA GLY A 141 1.47 18.65 -5.75
C GLY A 141 1.48 17.25 -5.14
N GLY A 142 1.46 17.21 -3.80
CA GLY A 142 1.08 15.99 -3.09
C GLY A 142 -0.32 15.52 -3.49
N PRO A 143 -0.81 14.43 -2.91
CA PRO A 143 -2.15 13.88 -3.23
C PRO A 143 -3.33 14.83 -2.98
N ASP A 144 -3.10 16.01 -2.38
CA ASP A 144 -4.08 17.09 -2.18
C ASP A 144 -3.77 18.36 -2.99
N GLY A 145 -2.78 18.31 -3.88
CA GLY A 145 -2.37 19.42 -4.74
C GLY A 145 -3.03 19.36 -6.11
N ARG A 146 -4.23 19.92 -6.22
CA ARG A 146 -4.86 20.33 -7.49
C ARG A 146 -3.81 21.04 -8.38
N PRO A 147 -3.60 20.63 -9.64
CA PRO A 147 -2.87 21.44 -10.60
C PRO A 147 -3.70 22.71 -10.86
N GLY A 148 -3.07 23.87 -10.70
CA GLY A 148 -3.65 25.14 -11.08
C GLY A 148 -4.02 25.13 -12.56
N GLY A 149 -5.32 25.13 -12.83
CA GLY A 149 -5.92 25.52 -14.09
C GLY A 149 -6.74 26.78 -13.83
N ASP A 150 -6.22 27.89 -14.35
CA ASP A 150 -6.90 29.09 -14.80
C ASP A 150 -7.90 29.84 -13.89
N LYS A 151 -7.63 31.14 -13.77
CA LYS A 151 -8.57 32.17 -13.30
C LYS A 151 -9.84 32.11 -14.16
N GLY A 152 -10.93 31.56 -13.61
CA GLY A 152 -12.30 31.71 -14.10
C GLY A 152 -13.21 32.19 -12.96
N PRO A 153 -14.23 33.04 -13.24
CA PRO A 153 -14.96 33.75 -12.20
C PRO A 153 -15.87 32.81 -11.38
N ARG A 154 -15.95 33.14 -10.09
CA ARG A 154 -16.77 32.54 -9.03
C ARG A 154 -18.23 32.35 -9.44
N GLY A 155 -18.72 31.11 -9.41
CA GLY A 155 -20.14 30.74 -9.37
C GLY A 155 -20.42 29.87 -8.13
N PRO A 156 -21.56 30.05 -7.43
CA PRO A 156 -21.91 29.30 -6.22
C PRO A 156 -22.56 27.94 -6.57
N ASP A 157 -22.75 27.12 -5.53
CA ASP A 157 -23.53 25.86 -5.49
C ASP A 157 -22.77 24.62 -6.00
N GLY A 158 -22.32 23.66 -5.17
CA GLY A 158 -22.99 23.11 -3.99
C GLY A 158 -23.89 21.92 -4.35
N GLY A 159 -23.43 21.01 -5.22
CA GLY A 159 -24.15 19.78 -5.57
C GLY A 159 -23.39 18.52 -5.11
N PRO A 160 -24.01 17.61 -4.32
CA PRO A 160 -23.36 16.40 -3.82
C PRO A 160 -23.23 15.36 -4.93
N SER A 161 -22.00 14.92 -5.24
CA SER A 161 -21.78 13.85 -6.21
C SER A 161 -22.25 12.51 -5.66
N SER A 162 -23.40 12.05 -6.17
CA SER A 162 -23.93 10.70 -6.01
C SER A 162 -23.01 9.67 -6.69
N GLY A 163 -22.41 8.77 -5.90
CA GLY A 163 -21.64 7.62 -6.38
C GLY A 163 -20.76 7.00 -5.28
N SER A 164 -21.35 6.21 -4.39
CA SER A 164 -20.72 5.54 -3.22
C SER A 164 -19.78 6.44 -2.41
N GLY A 165 -20.36 7.21 -1.49
CA GLY A 165 -19.71 8.26 -0.68
C GLY A 165 -18.71 7.77 0.38
N GLN A 166 -17.77 6.90 0.01
CA GLN A 166 -16.61 6.60 0.85
C GLN A 166 -15.41 7.47 0.43
N THR A 167 -14.81 8.19 1.38
CA THR A 167 -13.55 8.90 1.15
C THR A 167 -12.41 7.88 0.91
N ARG A 168 -11.28 8.34 0.36
CA ARG A 168 -10.08 7.48 0.20
C ARG A 168 -9.66 6.87 1.54
N GLU A 169 -9.74 7.66 2.60
CA GLU A 169 -9.46 7.27 3.97
C GLU A 169 -10.44 6.22 4.48
N GLN A 170 -11.75 6.37 4.24
CA GLN A 170 -12.73 5.35 4.64
C GLN A 170 -12.52 4.03 3.89
N ARG A 171 -12.15 4.07 2.60
CA ARG A 171 -11.80 2.86 1.83
C ARG A 171 -10.56 2.20 2.39
N PHE A 172 -9.55 2.99 2.78
CA PHE A 172 -8.34 2.49 3.41
C PHE A 172 -8.65 1.83 4.76
N THR A 173 -9.36 2.52 5.64
CA THR A 173 -9.76 2.00 6.95
C THR A 173 -10.56 0.71 6.79
N LYS A 174 -11.55 0.67 5.90
CA LYS A 174 -12.30 -0.55 5.60
C LYS A 174 -11.38 -1.67 5.10
N TRP A 175 -10.51 -1.36 4.14
CA TRP A 175 -9.58 -2.34 3.58
C TRP A 175 -8.65 -2.94 4.64
N VAL A 176 -8.19 -2.11 5.60
CA VAL A 176 -7.36 -2.55 6.74
C VAL A 176 -8.18 -3.42 7.68
N LEU A 177 -9.39 -2.97 8.06
CA LEU A 177 -10.28 -3.73 8.93
C LEU A 177 -10.62 -5.12 8.35
N ASP A 178 -10.84 -5.19 7.04
CA ASP A 178 -11.19 -6.43 6.32
C ASP A 178 -10.01 -7.42 6.25
N ARG A 179 -8.76 -6.97 6.42
CA ARG A 179 -7.54 -7.76 6.16
C ARG A 179 -6.61 -7.91 7.36
N THR A 180 -6.92 -7.30 8.50
CA THR A 180 -6.09 -7.37 9.71
C THR A 180 -6.86 -7.98 10.88
N THR A 181 -6.19 -8.82 11.67
CA THR A 181 -6.77 -9.40 12.88
C THR A 181 -6.87 -8.34 14.00
N PRO A 182 -7.74 -8.53 15.01
CA PRO A 182 -7.80 -7.63 16.17
C PRO A 182 -6.43 -7.39 16.82
N GLU A 183 -5.61 -8.43 16.95
CA GLU A 183 -4.27 -8.36 17.54
C GLU A 183 -3.33 -7.52 16.66
N LYS A 184 -3.39 -7.72 15.34
CA LYS A 184 -2.61 -6.92 14.38
C LYS A 184 -3.01 -5.45 14.43
N ARG A 185 -4.30 -5.14 14.61
CA ARG A 185 -4.78 -3.76 14.80
C ARG A 185 -4.32 -3.14 16.11
N ALA A 186 -4.29 -3.89 17.20
CA ALA A 186 -3.76 -3.42 18.48
C ALA A 186 -2.26 -3.08 18.37
N ARG A 187 -1.46 -3.98 17.76
CA ARG A 187 -0.03 -3.74 17.50
C ARG A 187 0.19 -2.51 16.60
N LEU A 188 -0.63 -2.35 15.57
CA LEU A 188 -0.59 -1.18 14.69
C LEU A 188 -0.89 0.11 15.46
N SER A 189 -1.94 0.12 16.29
CA SER A 189 -2.30 1.27 17.11
C SER A 189 -1.20 1.65 18.10
N GLU A 190 -0.53 0.66 18.71
CA GLU A 190 0.60 0.92 19.61
C GLU A 190 1.80 1.49 18.86
N TYR A 191 2.12 0.94 17.69
CA TYR A 191 3.20 1.42 16.83
C TYR A 191 2.96 2.85 16.34
N ILE A 192 1.76 3.16 15.84
CA ILE A 192 1.36 4.52 15.45
C ILE A 192 1.40 5.46 16.66
N GLY A 193 0.85 5.04 17.80
CA GLY A 193 0.88 5.85 19.02
C GLY A 193 2.30 6.14 19.51
N ALA A 194 3.27 5.25 19.25
CA ALA A 194 4.68 5.49 19.56
C ALA A 194 5.27 6.60 18.69
N PHE A 195 4.93 6.62 17.39
CA PHE A 195 5.27 7.73 16.49
C PHE A 195 4.68 9.06 16.95
N GLU A 196 3.38 9.09 17.23
CA GLU A 196 2.68 10.30 17.65
C GLU A 196 3.27 10.89 18.93
N ARG A 197 3.53 10.04 19.93
CA ARG A 197 4.22 10.46 21.16
C ARG A 197 5.59 11.04 20.85
N ARG A 198 6.34 10.42 19.94
CA ARG A 198 7.70 10.89 19.61
C ARG A 198 7.68 12.21 18.85
N ILE A 199 6.74 12.39 17.94
CA ILE A 199 6.48 13.65 17.23
C ILE A 199 6.14 14.75 18.24
N ALA A 200 5.23 14.48 19.17
CA ALA A 200 4.84 15.43 20.21
C ALA A 200 6.04 15.82 21.11
N GLN A 201 6.87 14.85 21.52
CA GLN A 201 8.07 15.11 22.32
C GLN A 201 9.13 15.93 21.59
N THR A 202 9.25 15.74 20.27
CA THR A 202 10.23 16.45 19.44
C THR A 202 9.71 17.77 18.88
N GLY A 203 8.48 18.17 19.23
CA GLY A 203 7.85 19.40 18.76
C GLY A 203 7.60 19.43 17.24
N ARG A 204 7.59 18.26 16.59
CA ARG A 204 7.36 18.12 15.15
C ARG A 204 5.87 18.26 14.87
N LYS A 205 5.50 18.77 13.69
CA LYS A 205 4.10 18.73 13.26
C LYS A 205 3.68 17.27 13.08
N PRO A 206 2.47 16.87 13.55
CA PRO A 206 1.91 15.59 13.20
C PRO A 206 1.79 15.45 11.68
N LEU A 207 1.93 14.21 11.21
CA LEU A 207 1.88 13.82 9.81
C LEU A 207 0.53 14.16 9.18
#